data_AF-A0A023ZYQ9-F1
#
_entry.id   AF-A0A023ZYQ9-F1
#
_cell.length_a   1.000
_cell.length_b   1.000
_cell.length_c   1.000
_cell.angle_alpha   90.00
_cell.angle_beta   90.00
_cell.angle_gamma   90.00
#
_symmetry.space_group_name_H-M   'P 1'
#
loop_
_entity.id
_entity.type
_entity.pdbx_description
1 polymer ?
#
loop_
_entity_poly.entity_id
_entity_poly.type
_entity_poly.pdbx_seq_one_letter_code
_entity_poly.pdbx_strand_id
1 'polypeptide(L)'
;WTNKRTDKWGGSLENRARFLIEILKGIRKEVGDDYPLVMRLNSTDLIEGGNTDEEYIEIAKMCEAAVRIDLFSITVGWHESPGAAITA
;
A
#
# COMPACT_ATOMS: atom_id res chain seq x y z
N TRP A 1 -4.38 10.37 5.69
CA TRP A 1 -5.25 10.56 6.87
C TRP A 1 -4.61 10.14 8.21
N THR A 2 -4.34 8.87 8.49
CA THR A 2 -3.87 8.38 9.82
C THR A 2 -2.41 8.73 10.19
N ASN A 3 -1.48 8.60 9.24
CA ASN A 3 -0.06 8.84 9.50
C ASN A 3 0.27 10.34 9.46
N LYS A 4 0.50 10.92 10.64
CA LYS A 4 0.87 12.34 10.84
C LYS A 4 2.32 12.53 11.27
N ARG A 5 3.17 11.52 11.10
CA ARG A 5 4.58 11.59 11.54
C ARG A 5 5.37 12.59 10.70
N THR A 6 6.41 13.15 11.31
CA THR A 6 7.33 14.12 10.69
C THR A 6 8.74 13.58 10.50
N ASP A 7 8.97 12.32 10.86
CA ASP A 7 10.23 11.63 10.64
C ASP A 7 10.25 10.86 9.31
N LYS A 8 11.26 10.02 9.10
CA LYS A 8 11.44 9.25 7.85
C LYS A 8 10.31 8.28 7.50
N TRP A 9 9.34 8.08 8.40
CA TRP A 9 8.19 7.20 8.22
C TRP A 9 6.88 7.96 7.96
N GLY A 10 6.91 9.29 7.82
CA GLY A 10 5.75 10.11 7.50
C GLY A 10 6.06 11.34 6.65
N GLY A 11 5.03 12.14 6.37
CA GLY A 11 5.12 13.27 5.45
C GLY A 11 4.90 12.82 4.00
N SER A 12 5.98 12.78 3.20
CA SER A 12 5.92 12.43 1.76
C SER A 12 5.33 11.04 1.50
N LEU A 13 4.76 10.83 0.32
CA LEU A 13 4.24 9.53 -0.08
C LEU A 13 5.30 8.42 0.05
N GLU A 14 6.54 8.70 -0.38
CA GLU A 14 7.68 7.79 -0.24
C GLU A 14 7.93 7.40 1.22
N ASN A 15 7.92 8.37 2.15
CA ASN A 15 8.11 8.09 3.57
C ASN A 15 6.95 7.28 4.17
N ARG A 16 5.71 7.56 3.74
CA ARG A 16 4.54 6.78 4.19
C ARG A 16 4.59 5.34 3.66
N ALA A 17 5.05 5.14 2.42
CA ALA A 17 5.25 3.83 1.81
C ALA A 17 6.43 3.05 2.40
N ARG A 18 7.43 3.75 2.96
CA ARG A 18 8.68 3.16 3.47
C ARG A 18 8.46 1.99 4.41
N PHE A 19 7.48 2.06 5.30
CA PHE A 19 7.19 0.96 6.22
C PHE A 19 6.78 -0.32 5.48
N LEU A 20 5.87 -0.21 4.52
CA LEU A 20 5.44 -1.31 3.67
C LEU A 20 6.60 -1.87 2.83
N ILE A 21 7.41 -0.99 2.24
CA ILE A 21 8.56 -1.38 1.40
C ILE A 21 9.61 -2.17 2.20
N GLU A 22 9.95 -1.73 3.41
CA GLU A 22 10.91 -2.45 4.24
C GLU A 22 10.38 -3.82 4.70
N ILE A 23 9.07 -3.94 4.94
CA ILE A 23 8.41 -5.24 5.18
C ILE A 23 8.55 -6.15 3.95
N LEU A 24 8.21 -5.66 2.76
CA LEU A 24 8.26 -6.44 1.52
C LEU A 24 9.68 -6.92 1.21
N LYS A 25 10.69 -6.05 1.36
CA LYS A 25 12.11 -6.43 1.20
C LYS A 25 12.54 -7.46 2.24
N GLY A 26 12.13 -7.29 3.49
CA GLY A 26 12.41 -8.24 4.57
C GLY A 26 11.83 -9.62 4.29
N ILE A 27 10.55 -9.68 3.89
CA ILE A 27 9.87 -10.92 3.52
C ILE A 27 10.55 -11.56 2.30
N ARG A 28 10.77 -10.81 1.21
CA ARG A 28 11.40 -11.33 -0.01
C ARG A 28 12.79 -11.93 0.30
N LYS A 29 13.59 -11.24 1.12
CA LYS A 29 14.90 -11.74 1.55
C LYS A 29 14.79 -13.07 2.31
N GLU A 30 13.77 -13.22 3.15
CA GLU A 30 13.57 -14.43 3.96
C GLU A 30 13.07 -15.62 3.13
N VAL A 31 12.09 -15.39 2.24
CA VAL A 31 11.44 -16.46 1.49
C VAL A 31 12.18 -16.85 0.20
N GLY A 32 13.13 -16.02 -0.25
CA GLY A 32 13.85 -16.20 -1.51
C GLY A 32 13.04 -15.79 -2.75
N ASP A 33 13.66 -15.79 -3.92
CA ASP A 33 13.07 -15.25 -5.16
C ASP A 33 12.03 -16.17 -5.81
N ASP A 34 12.02 -17.47 -5.51
CA ASP A 34 11.09 -18.43 -6.13
C ASP A 34 9.75 -18.52 -5.39
N TYR A 35 9.70 -18.09 -4.13
CA TYR A 35 8.49 -18.16 -3.32
C TYR A 35 7.48 -17.09 -3.77
N PRO A 36 6.20 -17.43 -4.00
CA PRO A 36 5.18 -16.44 -4.37
C PRO A 36 4.93 -15.43 -3.24
N LEU A 37 5.15 -14.15 -3.54
CA LEU A 37 4.85 -13.02 -2.65
C LEU A 37 3.72 -12.19 -3.26
N VAL A 38 2.57 -12.21 -2.59
CA VAL A 38 1.37 -11.48 -3.00
C VAL A 38 1.03 -10.41 -1.98
N MET A 39 0.33 -9.35 -2.39
CA MET A 39 -0.14 -8.32 -1.47
C MET A 39 -1.54 -7.82 -1.78
N ARG A 40 -2.22 -7.32 -0.74
CA ARG A 40 -3.47 -6.57 -0.90
C ARG A 40 -3.18 -5.08 -0.77
N LEU A 41 -3.71 -4.29 -1.69
CA LEU A 41 -3.56 -2.83 -1.68
C LEU A 41 -4.88 -2.19 -2.12
N ASN A 42 -5.28 -1.12 -1.45
CA ASN A 42 -6.42 -0.33 -1.90
C ASN A 42 -6.11 0.29 -3.27
N SER A 43 -7.10 0.29 -4.18
CA SER A 43 -7.10 1.24 -5.31
C SER A 43 -7.68 2.59 -4.89
N THR A 44 -8.57 2.57 -3.90
CA THR A 44 -9.16 3.75 -3.27
C THR A 44 -9.49 3.43 -1.81
N ASP A 45 -9.29 4.38 -0.91
CA ASP A 45 -9.63 4.22 0.51
C ASP A 45 -11.02 4.74 0.87
N LEU A 46 -11.66 5.54 0.00
CA LEU A 46 -12.94 6.21 0.27
C LEU A 46 -12.91 7.04 1.58
N ILE A 47 -11.77 7.63 1.94
CA ILE A 47 -11.58 8.44 3.14
C ILE A 47 -11.22 9.88 2.75
N GLU A 48 -11.96 10.85 3.30
CA GLU A 48 -11.60 12.25 3.14
C GLU A 48 -10.24 12.56 3.81
N GLY A 49 -9.33 13.17 3.05
CA GLY A 49 -7.95 13.38 3.50
C GLY A 49 -7.12 12.09 3.61
N GLY A 50 -7.62 11.00 3.04
CA GLY A 50 -6.93 9.75 2.74
C GLY A 50 -5.82 9.93 1.69
N ASN A 51 -5.35 8.82 1.13
CA ASN A 51 -4.52 8.88 -0.06
C ASN A 51 -5.43 9.01 -1.30
N THR A 52 -4.94 9.64 -2.37
CA THR A 52 -5.65 9.61 -3.66
C THR A 52 -5.50 8.26 -4.35
N ASP A 53 -6.38 7.97 -5.31
CA ASP A 53 -6.32 6.75 -6.12
C ASP A 53 -4.98 6.67 -6.91
N GLU A 54 -4.47 7.82 -7.38
CA GLU A 54 -3.16 7.91 -8.04
C GLU A 54 -2.00 7.64 -7.07
N GLU A 55 -2.10 8.11 -5.82
CA GLU A 55 -1.10 7.79 -4.80
C GLU A 55 -1.03 6.28 -4.53
N TYR A 56 -2.15 5.56 -4.59
CA TYR A 56 -2.15 4.10 -4.50
C TYR A 56 -1.47 3.42 -5.69
N ILE A 57 -1.65 3.94 -6.90
CA ILE A 57 -0.93 3.47 -8.10
C ILE A 57 0.58 3.69 -7.94
N GLU A 58 1.00 4.86 -7.45
CA GLU A 58 2.42 5.14 -7.21
C GLU A 58 3.00 4.24 -6.11
N ILE A 59 2.25 3.95 -5.05
CA ILE A 59 2.66 2.97 -4.04
C ILE A 59 2.84 1.58 -4.66
N ALA A 60 1.93 1.14 -5.55
CA ALA A 60 2.06 -0.14 -6.23
C ALA A 60 3.35 -0.21 -7.07
N LYS A 61 3.65 0.85 -7.83
CA LYS A 61 4.91 0.97 -8.59
C LYS A 61 6.15 0.96 -7.68
N MET A 62 6.10 1.65 -6.53
CA MET A 62 7.18 1.61 -5.55
C MET A 62 7.39 0.20 -5.00
N CYS A 63 6.32 -0.57 -4.79
CA CYS A 63 6.40 -1.96 -4.34
C CYS A 63 7.06 -2.84 -5.40
N GLU A 64 6.62 -2.77 -6.66
CA GLU A 64 7.23 -3.53 -7.77
C GLU A 64 8.69 -3.15 -8.04
N ALA A 65 9.05 -1.87 -7.87
CA ALA A 65 10.43 -1.41 -7.99
C ALA A 65 11.31 -1.91 -6.84
N ALA A 66 10.73 -2.20 -5.67
CA ALA A 66 11.46 -2.69 -4.50
C ALA A 66 11.64 -4.21 -4.50
N VAL A 67 10.61 -4.96 -4.88
CA VAL A 67 10.60 -6.43 -4.97
C VAL A 67 9.68 -6.91 -6.08
N ARG A 68 9.91 -8.11 -6.60
CA ARG A 68 8.92 -8.77 -7.47
C ARG A 68 7.67 -9.11 -6.65
N ILE A 69 6.54 -8.50 -6.98
CA ILE A 69 5.20 -8.85 -6.50
C ILE A 69 4.55 -9.79 -7.52
N ASP A 70 4.14 -10.96 -7.08
CA ASP A 70 3.61 -12.00 -7.97
C ASP A 70 2.10 -11.84 -8.23
N LEU A 71 1.38 -11.12 -7.35
CA LEU A 71 -0.03 -10.76 -7.52
C LEU A 71 -0.41 -9.56 -6.65
N PHE A 72 -1.16 -8.62 -7.22
CA PHE A 72 -1.90 -7.60 -6.48
C PHE A 72 -3.37 -7.98 -6.34
N SER A 73 -3.85 -8.11 -5.10
CA SER A 73 -5.28 -8.14 -4.80
C SER A 73 -5.74 -6.73 -4.46
N ILE A 74 -6.50 -6.14 -5.37
CA ILE A 74 -6.99 -4.76 -5.24
C ILE A 74 -8.23 -4.71 -4.34
N THR A 75 -8.30 -3.70 -3.47
CA THR A 75 -9.41 -3.49 -2.54
C THR A 75 -10.01 -2.09 -2.65
N VAL A 76 -11.25 -1.94 -2.19
CA VAL A 76 -11.99 -0.68 -2.17
C VAL A 76 -12.43 -0.39 -0.75
N GLY A 77 -12.15 0.82 -0.27
CA GLY A 77 -12.63 1.30 1.02
C GLY A 77 -11.85 0.79 2.23
N TRP A 78 -12.17 1.41 3.36
CA TRP A 78 -11.80 1.09 4.73
C TRP A 78 -13.06 0.85 5.56
N HIS A 79 -12.90 0.30 6.76
CA HIS A 79 -14.04 0.12 7.67
C HIS A 79 -14.68 1.44 8.11
N GLU A 80 -13.91 2.53 8.08
CA GLU A 80 -14.36 3.89 8.45
C GLU A 80 -14.85 4.70 7.24
N SER A 81 -14.89 4.10 6.04
CA SER A 81 -15.42 4.78 4.86
C SER A 81 -16.89 5.13 5.05
N PRO A 82 -17.34 6.34 4.67
CA PRO A 82 -18.69 6.81 4.94
C PRO A 82 -19.75 6.17 4.03
N GLY A 83 -19.32 5.44 2.98
CA GLY A 83 -20.20 4.75 2.04
C GLY A 83 -19.80 3.29 1.85
N ALA A 84 -20.75 2.48 1.38
CA ALA A 84 -20.49 1.08 1.08
C ALA A 84 -19.51 0.95 -0.10
N ALA A 85 -18.44 0.17 0.08
CA ALA A 85 -17.49 -0.15 -0.99
C ALA A 85 -18.10 -1.04 -2.09
N ILE A 86 -19.16 -1.78 -1.75
CA ILE A 86 -19.95 -2.59 -2.68
C ILE A 86 -21.39 -2.13 -2.53
N THR A 87 -21.90 -1.44 -3.54
CA THR A 87 -23.32 -1.12 -3.67
C THR A 87 -23.99 -2.17 -4.56
N ALA A 88 -25.11 -2.73 -4.10
CA ALA A 88 -25.93 -3.67 -4.86
C ALA A 88 -26.81 -2.96 -5.89
#